data_AF-A0A8T4K9Q8-F1
#
_entry.id   AF-A0A8T4K9Q8-F1
#
_cell.length_a   1.000
_cell.length_b   1.000
_cell.length_c   1.000
_cell.angle_alpha   90.00
_cell.angle_beta   90.00
_cell.angle_gamma   90.00
#
_symmetry.space_group_name_H-M   'P 1'
#
loop_
_entity.id
_entity.type
_entity.pdbx_description
1 polymer ?
#
loop_
_entity_poly.entity_id
_entity_poly.type
_entity_poly.pdbx_seq_one_letter_code
_entity_poly.pdbx_strand_id
1 'polypeptide(L)'
;MKKQLFLAALSAFLLFPQSAFGAASLTGDGSASSPWQIGNQQELQQALDNISDTGGSGEYFLITDDIHLSTPLKVDVLSFEGFLDGGGNTIYNLESVTTNTSGGTGDEAKRSIFDENHGTIQNLTLQASSSYRGSSSNLHSLLVNSNWGTIENCSVFGNLTLGSLNGNFGMLAGVSHGSIKNCSVSGQITVTSLYNGFSGYVGGIAGGNAGTISNCRSSVNVKADYNVSAKSASNFFAGGIAGRNARNDDEGLLGLIENCQADTFILITADAPSSWSPYNTPAPTIGAGGITGLNAASCTVTGCTVSGSLLASSYFPPKEMSLNGISGSALGIESANTNNIGSDAVSGTSGEASTDVLSATPIQNLAPDGRSNCIICGNSGWVDCYICHGSGEAITGNFLENWVGKDTCGYCHGAGKKRCVCGR
;
A
#
# COMPACT_ATOMS: atom_id res chain seq x y z
N MET A 1 26.31 -61.42 -61.16
CA MET A 1 26.99 -60.81 -59.99
C MET A 1 25.93 -60.66 -58.90
N LYS A 2 25.95 -61.53 -57.89
CA LYS A 2 26.38 -61.23 -56.48
C LYS A 2 25.53 -60.11 -55.85
N LYS A 3 24.62 -60.46 -54.92
CA LYS A 3 24.77 -60.34 -53.43
C LYS A 3 24.21 -58.97 -52.95
N GLN A 4 23.43 -58.75 -51.88
CA GLN A 4 23.05 -59.37 -50.59
C GLN A 4 21.68 -58.73 -50.18
N LEU A 5 20.68 -59.36 -49.54
CA LEU A 5 20.53 -60.02 -48.23
C LEU A 5 20.58 -59.09 -46.98
N PHE A 6 19.66 -59.38 -46.03
CA PHE A 6 19.40 -58.86 -44.66
C PHE A 6 18.31 -57.78 -44.57
N LEU A 7 17.09 -57.99 -44.04
CA LEU A 7 16.53 -58.76 -42.89
C LEU A 7 16.99 -58.28 -41.51
N ALA A 8 16.00 -58.11 -40.61
CA ALA A 8 16.04 -57.85 -39.16
C ALA A 8 15.99 -56.34 -38.75
N ALA A 9 15.26 -55.90 -37.72
CA ALA A 9 14.38 -56.57 -36.78
C ALA A 9 13.41 -55.55 -36.17
N LEU A 10 12.19 -56.00 -35.94
CA LEU A 10 11.25 -55.47 -34.97
C LEU A 10 11.89 -55.61 -33.59
N SER A 11 12.33 -54.51 -32.97
CA SER A 11 12.82 -54.50 -31.60
C SER A 11 11.94 -53.60 -30.74
N ALA A 12 11.28 -54.26 -29.80
CA ALA A 12 10.41 -53.75 -28.76
C ALA A 12 10.94 -52.46 -28.11
N PHE A 13 10.09 -51.43 -28.09
CA PHE A 13 10.21 -50.31 -27.16
C PHE A 13 9.91 -50.86 -25.76
N LEU A 14 10.95 -51.34 -25.09
CA LEU A 14 10.89 -51.77 -23.70
C LEU A 14 10.71 -50.54 -22.82
N LEU A 15 9.52 -50.45 -22.22
CA LEU A 15 9.23 -49.68 -21.02
C LEU A 15 10.34 -49.84 -19.99
N PHE A 16 10.94 -48.74 -19.56
CA PHE A 16 11.40 -48.54 -18.19
C PHE A 16 11.03 -47.12 -17.75
N PRO A 17 10.73 -46.95 -16.46
CA PRO A 17 9.66 -46.09 -15.99
C PRO A 17 10.05 -44.63 -16.12
N GLN A 18 9.08 -43.81 -16.56
CA GLN A 18 9.07 -42.41 -16.15
C GLN A 18 9.23 -42.38 -14.64
N SER A 19 10.21 -41.61 -14.17
CA SER A 19 10.23 -41.14 -12.79
C SER A 19 8.92 -40.40 -12.54
N ALA A 20 7.93 -41.12 -12.03
CA ALA A 20 6.66 -40.60 -11.62
C ALA A 20 6.85 -39.82 -10.31
N PHE A 21 7.32 -38.58 -10.44
CA PHE A 21 6.76 -37.54 -9.59
C PHE A 21 5.37 -37.28 -10.18
N GLY A 22 4.34 -37.89 -9.58
CA GLY A 22 2.98 -37.51 -9.89
C GLY A 22 2.79 -36.07 -9.44
N ALA A 23 2.85 -35.13 -10.38
CA ALA A 23 2.18 -33.86 -10.20
C ALA A 23 0.71 -34.22 -10.00
N ALA A 24 0.18 -34.07 -8.78
CA ALA A 24 -1.25 -34.16 -8.58
C ALA A 24 -1.87 -33.17 -9.56
N SER A 25 -2.67 -33.60 -10.52
CA SER A 25 -3.37 -32.68 -11.41
C SER A 25 -4.43 -31.95 -10.60
N LEU A 26 -4.57 -30.64 -10.78
CA LEU A 26 -5.71 -29.89 -10.24
C LEU A 26 -7.01 -30.59 -10.65
N THR A 27 -7.96 -30.66 -9.72
CA THR A 27 -9.29 -31.19 -10.02
C THR A 27 -10.07 -30.14 -10.81
N GLY A 28 -10.76 -30.53 -11.87
CA GLY A 28 -11.47 -29.61 -12.76
C GLY A 28 -11.02 -29.76 -14.22
N ASP A 29 -11.54 -28.91 -15.09
CA ASP A 29 -11.09 -28.79 -16.48
C ASP A 29 -10.85 -27.32 -16.90
N GLY A 30 -10.90 -26.40 -15.93
CA GLY A 30 -10.72 -24.96 -16.16
C GLY A 30 -11.91 -24.27 -16.79
N SER A 31 -13.01 -24.98 -17.10
CA SER A 31 -14.24 -24.36 -17.60
C SER A 31 -15.03 -23.70 -16.48
N ALA A 32 -15.92 -22.78 -16.82
CA ALA A 32 -16.84 -22.16 -15.86
C ALA A 32 -17.71 -23.17 -15.09
N SER A 33 -18.06 -24.31 -15.71
CA SER A 33 -18.84 -25.37 -15.07
C SER A 33 -18.03 -26.33 -14.21
N SER A 34 -16.70 -26.36 -14.39
CA SER A 34 -15.79 -27.26 -13.69
C SER A 34 -14.42 -26.57 -13.51
N PRO A 35 -14.36 -25.49 -12.70
CA PRO A 35 -13.14 -24.72 -12.50
C PRO A 35 -12.04 -25.57 -11.87
N TRP A 36 -10.79 -25.16 -12.09
CA TRP A 36 -9.64 -25.72 -11.38
C TRP A 36 -9.78 -25.46 -9.87
N GLN A 37 -9.92 -26.52 -9.09
CA GLN A 37 -10.13 -26.46 -7.65
C GLN A 37 -8.81 -26.38 -6.88
N ILE A 38 -8.76 -25.48 -5.90
CA ILE A 38 -7.56 -25.16 -5.11
C ILE A 38 -7.94 -25.16 -3.62
N GLY A 39 -7.68 -26.25 -2.91
CA GLY A 39 -7.99 -26.41 -1.48
C GLY A 39 -6.77 -26.38 -0.57
N ASN A 40 -5.55 -26.34 -1.10
CA ASN A 40 -4.33 -26.30 -0.29
C ASN A 40 -3.16 -25.59 -0.97
N GLN A 41 -2.08 -25.38 -0.21
CA GLN A 41 -0.90 -24.64 -0.68
C GLN A 41 -0.22 -25.30 -1.91
N GLN A 42 -0.21 -26.63 -2.01
CA GLN A 42 0.44 -27.32 -3.14
C GLN A 42 -0.34 -27.09 -4.43
N GLU A 43 -1.67 -27.18 -4.36
CA GLU A 43 -2.56 -26.88 -5.48
C GLU A 43 -2.50 -25.39 -5.86
N LEU A 44 -2.40 -24.48 -4.89
CA LEU A 44 -2.24 -23.05 -5.17
C LEU A 44 -0.94 -22.79 -5.93
N GLN A 45 0.18 -23.39 -5.49
CA GLN A 45 1.45 -23.28 -6.19
C GLN A 45 1.34 -23.82 -7.62
N GLN A 46 0.70 -24.97 -7.81
CA GLN A 46 0.52 -25.55 -9.13
C GLN A 46 -0.37 -24.69 -10.05
N ALA A 47 -1.44 -24.10 -9.51
CA ALA A 47 -2.28 -23.19 -10.27
C ALA A 47 -1.49 -21.95 -10.74
N LEU A 48 -0.65 -21.39 -9.86
CA LEU A 48 0.21 -20.25 -10.20
C LEU A 48 1.28 -20.63 -11.22
N ASP A 49 1.84 -21.84 -11.15
CA ASP A 49 2.77 -22.36 -12.16
C ASP A 49 2.08 -22.49 -13.52
N ASN A 50 0.88 -23.08 -13.57
CA ASN A 50 0.08 -23.19 -14.80
C ASN A 50 -0.26 -21.81 -15.40
N ILE A 51 -0.69 -20.86 -14.57
CA ILE A 51 -0.99 -19.49 -15.00
C ILE A 51 0.28 -18.81 -15.51
N SER A 52 1.44 -19.04 -14.91
CA SER A 52 2.70 -18.46 -15.38
C SER A 52 3.02 -18.90 -16.82
N ASP A 53 2.65 -20.13 -17.19
CA ASP A 53 2.88 -20.68 -18.53
C ASP A 53 1.83 -20.22 -19.56
N THR A 54 0.57 -20.07 -19.16
CA THR A 54 -0.56 -19.87 -20.10
C THR A 54 -1.23 -18.49 -20.02
N GLY A 55 -0.95 -17.72 -18.98
CA GLY A 55 -1.70 -16.52 -18.59
C GLY A 55 -3.08 -16.81 -18.00
N GLY A 56 -3.52 -18.07 -17.93
CA GLY A 56 -4.86 -18.46 -17.45
C GLY A 56 -6.01 -18.02 -18.38
N SER A 57 -5.72 -17.67 -19.64
CA SER A 57 -6.71 -17.10 -20.56
C SER A 57 -7.86 -18.08 -20.83
N GLY A 58 -9.09 -17.65 -20.54
CA GLY A 58 -10.30 -18.48 -20.67
C GLY A 58 -10.49 -19.54 -19.59
N GLU A 59 -9.58 -19.62 -18.61
CA GLU A 59 -9.63 -20.58 -17.51
C GLU A 59 -10.28 -20.00 -16.25
N TYR A 60 -10.94 -20.88 -15.50
CA TYR A 60 -11.62 -20.59 -14.24
C TYR A 60 -10.95 -21.36 -13.11
N PHE A 61 -10.64 -20.66 -12.03
CA PHE A 61 -9.99 -21.16 -10.83
C PHE A 61 -10.88 -20.87 -9.62
N LEU A 62 -11.03 -21.85 -8.73
CA LEU A 62 -11.84 -21.74 -7.52
C LEU A 62 -11.03 -22.19 -6.30
N ILE A 63 -10.84 -21.28 -5.35
CA ILE A 63 -10.33 -21.65 -4.03
C ILE A 63 -11.47 -22.28 -3.23
N THR A 64 -11.29 -23.53 -2.83
CA THR A 64 -12.34 -24.32 -2.16
C THR A 64 -12.25 -24.29 -0.65
N ASP A 65 -11.07 -24.00 -0.10
CA ASP A 65 -10.80 -24.00 1.33
C ASP A 65 -9.82 -22.88 1.72
N ASP A 66 -9.80 -22.53 3.00
CA ASP A 66 -8.77 -21.68 3.58
C ASP A 66 -7.37 -22.29 3.41
N ILE A 67 -6.42 -21.50 2.91
CA ILE A 67 -5.06 -21.96 2.60
C ILE A 67 -4.06 -21.34 3.58
N HIS A 68 -3.40 -22.18 4.37
CA HIS A 68 -2.32 -21.73 5.25
C HIS A 68 -0.96 -21.93 4.61
N LEU A 69 -0.27 -20.82 4.31
CA LEU A 69 1.09 -20.88 3.77
C LEU A 69 2.09 -21.22 4.88
N SER A 70 2.81 -22.32 4.68
CA SER A 70 3.92 -22.78 5.52
C SER A 70 5.29 -22.39 4.94
N THR A 71 5.32 -22.05 3.65
CA THR A 71 6.48 -21.54 2.93
C THR A 71 6.03 -20.42 2.00
N PRO A 72 6.90 -19.46 1.64
CA PRO A 72 6.59 -18.47 0.62
C PRO A 72 6.17 -19.15 -0.70
N LEU A 73 5.22 -18.52 -1.40
CA LEU A 73 4.88 -18.88 -2.76
C LEU A 73 6.04 -18.55 -3.70
N LYS A 74 6.20 -19.37 -4.73
CA LYS A 74 7.11 -19.10 -5.84
C LYS A 74 6.27 -18.63 -7.02
N VAL A 75 6.43 -17.39 -7.46
CA VAL A 75 5.54 -16.81 -8.47
C VAL A 75 6.35 -16.14 -9.56
N ASP A 76 6.06 -16.55 -10.79
CA ASP A 76 6.50 -15.89 -12.02
C ASP A 76 5.30 -15.45 -12.88
N VAL A 77 4.12 -15.28 -12.27
CA VAL A 77 2.91 -14.85 -12.98
C VAL A 77 3.04 -13.41 -13.42
N LEU A 78 3.41 -13.23 -14.69
CA LEU A 78 3.55 -11.92 -15.32
C LEU A 78 2.20 -11.32 -15.68
N SER A 79 1.28 -12.12 -16.18
CA SER A 79 -0.04 -11.67 -16.60
C SER A 79 -1.08 -12.72 -16.28
N PHE A 80 -2.23 -12.29 -15.76
CA PHE A 80 -3.39 -13.13 -15.50
C PHE A 80 -4.60 -12.61 -16.27
N GLU A 81 -5.16 -13.45 -17.15
CA GLU A 81 -6.31 -13.16 -18.01
C GLU A 81 -7.54 -13.98 -17.66
N GLY A 82 -7.45 -14.85 -16.64
CA GLY A 82 -8.48 -15.80 -16.26
C GLY A 82 -9.53 -15.25 -15.29
N PHE A 83 -10.26 -16.19 -14.69
CA PHE A 83 -11.22 -15.93 -13.62
C PHE A 83 -10.82 -16.67 -12.35
N LEU A 84 -10.44 -15.94 -11.31
CA LEU A 84 -10.11 -16.49 -9.99
C LEU A 84 -11.21 -16.11 -8.99
N ASP A 85 -11.95 -17.11 -8.53
CA ASP A 85 -12.89 -16.97 -7.42
C ASP A 85 -12.27 -17.53 -6.13
N GLY A 86 -12.14 -16.69 -5.11
CA GLY A 86 -11.68 -17.11 -3.80
C GLY A 86 -12.70 -17.94 -3.04
N GLY A 87 -13.95 -18.03 -3.49
CA GLY A 87 -15.01 -18.80 -2.82
C GLY A 87 -15.37 -18.28 -1.42
N GLY A 88 -14.92 -17.07 -1.06
CA GLY A 88 -15.00 -16.52 0.29
C GLY A 88 -13.89 -16.99 1.24
N ASN A 89 -12.92 -17.76 0.75
CA ASN A 89 -11.82 -18.31 1.53
C ASN A 89 -10.66 -17.32 1.70
N THR A 90 -9.76 -17.65 2.62
CA THR A 90 -8.60 -16.85 3.01
C THR A 90 -7.29 -17.56 2.72
N ILE A 91 -6.34 -16.84 2.12
CA ILE A 91 -4.93 -17.26 2.05
C ILE A 91 -4.18 -16.59 3.21
N TYR A 92 -3.70 -17.41 4.14
CA TYR A 92 -3.01 -16.98 5.35
C TYR A 92 -1.49 -16.98 5.21
N ASN A 93 -0.84 -16.13 6.01
CA ASN A 93 0.62 -16.03 6.14
C ASN A 93 1.32 -15.71 4.82
N LEU A 94 0.73 -14.80 4.04
CA LEU A 94 1.35 -14.31 2.82
C LEU A 94 2.60 -13.51 3.16
N GLU A 95 3.75 -14.17 3.02
CA GLU A 95 5.05 -13.54 3.05
C GLU A 95 5.38 -12.95 1.68
N SER A 96 6.49 -12.22 1.61
CA SER A 96 6.98 -11.71 0.35
C SER A 96 7.29 -12.89 -0.59
N VAL A 97 6.67 -12.88 -1.76
CA VAL A 97 6.61 -13.95 -2.77
C VAL A 97 7.90 -14.01 -3.59
N THR A 98 8.56 -15.17 -3.74
CA THR A 98 9.83 -15.29 -4.48
C THR A 98 9.64 -15.58 -5.97
N THR A 99 10.43 -15.00 -6.88
CA THR A 99 10.50 -15.41 -8.29
C THR A 99 11.45 -16.60 -8.48
N ASN A 100 11.27 -17.42 -9.52
CA ASN A 100 12.20 -18.53 -9.83
C ASN A 100 13.44 -18.09 -10.63
N THR A 101 13.66 -16.80 -10.87
CA THR A 101 14.80 -16.30 -11.63
C THR A 101 16.13 -16.41 -10.86
N SER A 102 16.76 -17.57 -10.96
CA SER A 102 18.17 -17.78 -10.63
C SER A 102 19.05 -17.09 -11.69
N GLY A 103 19.33 -15.79 -11.53
CA GLY A 103 20.25 -15.08 -12.44
C GLY A 103 20.39 -13.57 -12.28
N GLY A 104 19.48 -12.89 -11.58
CA GLY A 104 19.59 -11.45 -11.33
C GLY A 104 20.50 -11.13 -10.14
N THR A 105 21.36 -10.12 -10.29
CA THR A 105 22.16 -9.57 -9.19
C THR A 105 21.24 -8.99 -8.10
N GLY A 106 21.04 -9.71 -7.00
CA GLY A 106 20.82 -9.15 -5.65
C GLY A 106 19.55 -8.37 -5.30
N ASP A 107 18.75 -7.84 -6.22
CA ASP A 107 17.69 -6.85 -5.87
C ASP A 107 16.34 -7.00 -6.60
N GLU A 108 16.10 -8.09 -7.34
CA GLU A 108 14.88 -8.26 -8.18
C GLU A 108 13.82 -9.21 -7.63
N ALA A 109 14.02 -9.74 -6.43
CA ALA A 109 13.04 -10.65 -5.87
C ALA A 109 11.94 -9.84 -5.18
N LYS A 110 10.73 -10.00 -5.72
CA LYS A 110 9.46 -10.28 -5.03
C LYS A 110 8.33 -9.35 -5.51
N ARG A 111 7.30 -9.96 -6.13
CA ARG A 111 6.14 -9.31 -6.75
C ARG A 111 4.87 -9.64 -5.96
N SER A 112 3.78 -8.93 -6.22
CA SER A 112 2.44 -9.34 -5.79
C SER A 112 2.11 -10.76 -6.31
N ILE A 113 1.04 -11.41 -5.86
CA ILE A 113 0.63 -12.73 -6.41
C ILE A 113 0.49 -12.68 -7.95
N PHE A 114 0.05 -11.55 -8.49
CA PHE A 114 -0.02 -11.27 -9.92
C PHE A 114 0.77 -10.01 -10.24
N ASP A 115 1.62 -10.03 -11.28
CA ASP A 115 2.23 -8.78 -11.75
C ASP A 115 1.18 -7.95 -12.51
N GLU A 116 0.55 -8.51 -13.53
CA GLU A 116 -0.59 -7.89 -14.19
C GLU A 116 -1.88 -8.72 -14.05
N ASN A 117 -3.01 -8.05 -13.82
CA ASN A 117 -4.34 -8.64 -13.92
C ASN A 117 -5.10 -8.01 -15.08
N HIS A 118 -5.44 -8.78 -16.10
CA HIS A 118 -6.38 -8.44 -17.18
C HIS A 118 -7.71 -9.19 -17.04
N GLY A 119 -7.76 -10.18 -16.15
CA GLY A 119 -8.92 -11.00 -15.84
C GLY A 119 -9.78 -10.47 -14.68
N THR A 120 -10.39 -11.40 -13.95
CA THR A 120 -11.20 -11.10 -12.75
C THR A 120 -10.69 -11.89 -11.56
N ILE A 121 -10.47 -11.19 -10.45
CA ILE A 121 -10.15 -11.78 -9.15
C ILE A 121 -11.25 -11.37 -8.18
N GLN A 122 -11.94 -12.33 -7.57
CA GLN A 122 -13.07 -12.03 -6.69
C GLN A 122 -13.15 -12.88 -5.43
N ASN A 123 -13.89 -12.40 -4.43
CA ASN A 123 -14.28 -13.12 -3.22
C ASN A 123 -13.10 -13.76 -2.47
N LEU A 124 -11.95 -13.10 -2.44
CA LEU A 124 -10.72 -13.62 -1.87
C LEU A 124 -10.24 -12.76 -0.70
N THR A 125 -9.87 -13.39 0.40
CA THR A 125 -9.20 -12.72 1.52
C THR A 125 -7.72 -13.09 1.57
N LEU A 126 -6.84 -12.11 1.78
CA LEU A 126 -5.42 -12.31 2.02
C LEU A 126 -5.04 -11.83 3.42
N GLN A 127 -4.31 -12.65 4.18
CA GLN A 127 -3.63 -12.23 5.39
C GLN A 127 -2.12 -12.16 5.16
N ALA A 128 -1.55 -10.97 5.31
CA ALA A 128 -0.11 -10.82 5.27
C ALA A 128 0.55 -11.46 6.50
N SER A 129 1.75 -12.00 6.31
CA SER A 129 2.57 -12.50 7.42
C SER A 129 3.02 -11.37 8.34
N SER A 130 3.13 -11.66 9.64
CA SER A 130 3.69 -10.74 10.65
C SER A 130 5.14 -10.33 10.37
N SER A 131 5.86 -11.12 9.57
CA SER A 131 7.24 -10.89 9.17
C SER A 131 7.35 -10.14 7.83
N TYR A 132 6.24 -9.67 7.24
CA TYR A 132 6.28 -9.07 5.91
C TYR A 132 7.18 -7.84 5.87
N ARG A 133 8.29 -7.98 5.15
CA ARG A 133 9.25 -6.93 4.85
C ARG A 133 9.40 -6.84 3.35
N GLY A 134 9.05 -5.69 2.80
CA GLY A 134 9.46 -5.32 1.46
C GLY A 134 10.87 -4.75 1.49
N SER A 135 11.71 -5.19 0.55
CA SER A 135 13.04 -4.64 0.28
C SER A 135 13.21 -4.52 -1.23
N SER A 136 13.96 -3.51 -1.66
CA SER A 136 14.50 -3.29 -3.01
C SER A 136 13.48 -3.18 -4.16
N SER A 137 13.48 -1.99 -4.77
CA SER A 137 13.12 -1.65 -6.15
C SER A 137 11.73 -1.96 -6.74
N ASN A 138 10.94 -2.97 -6.33
CA ASN A 138 9.77 -3.41 -7.11
C ASN A 138 8.58 -4.06 -6.33
N LEU A 139 8.28 -3.66 -5.10
CA LEU A 139 7.06 -4.15 -4.42
C LEU A 139 5.95 -3.12 -4.49
N HIS A 140 4.85 -3.47 -5.15
CA HIS A 140 3.74 -2.54 -5.36
C HIS A 140 2.42 -3.01 -4.71
N SER A 141 2.21 -4.30 -4.39
CA SER A 141 1.10 -4.74 -3.52
C SER A 141 1.25 -6.16 -2.96
N LEU A 142 0.21 -6.68 -2.29
CA LEU A 142 0.08 -8.10 -1.96
C LEU A 142 -0.61 -8.91 -3.07
N LEU A 143 -1.63 -8.36 -3.74
CA LEU A 143 -2.44 -9.09 -4.72
C LEU A 143 -2.00 -8.84 -6.18
N VAL A 144 -2.11 -7.62 -6.69
CA VAL A 144 -1.77 -7.29 -8.10
C VAL A 144 -0.85 -6.08 -8.20
N ASN A 145 0.25 -6.15 -8.94
CA ASN A 145 1.05 -4.94 -9.18
C ASN A 145 0.29 -3.95 -10.08
N SER A 146 -0.11 -4.34 -11.29
CA SER A 146 -0.88 -3.54 -12.24
C SER A 146 -2.23 -4.20 -12.56
N ASN A 147 -3.32 -3.61 -12.07
CA ASN A 147 -4.67 -4.10 -12.35
C ASN A 147 -5.24 -3.40 -13.60
N TRP A 148 -5.44 -4.13 -14.68
CA TRP A 148 -6.15 -3.73 -15.91
C TRP A 148 -7.57 -4.32 -15.97
N GLY A 149 -7.83 -5.40 -15.24
CA GLY A 149 -9.10 -6.08 -15.16
C GLY A 149 -9.96 -5.65 -13.97
N THR A 150 -10.54 -6.63 -13.28
CA THR A 150 -11.46 -6.42 -12.15
C THR A 150 -10.96 -7.12 -10.89
N ILE A 151 -10.96 -6.38 -9.78
CA ILE A 151 -10.82 -6.91 -8.42
C ILE A 151 -12.12 -6.60 -7.66
N GLU A 152 -12.82 -7.63 -7.18
CA GLU A 152 -14.15 -7.46 -6.57
C GLU A 152 -14.33 -8.29 -5.30
N ASN A 153 -14.93 -7.69 -4.26
CA ASN A 153 -15.22 -8.39 -2.99
C ASN A 153 -13.97 -9.04 -2.36
N CYS A 154 -12.80 -8.45 -2.59
CA CYS A 154 -11.54 -8.94 -2.03
C CYS A 154 -11.18 -8.18 -0.76
N SER A 155 -10.53 -8.86 0.17
CA SER A 155 -10.07 -8.26 1.42
C SER A 155 -8.61 -8.54 1.70
N VAL A 156 -7.91 -7.57 2.29
CA VAL A 156 -6.51 -7.78 2.73
C VAL A 156 -6.33 -7.24 4.14
N PHE A 157 -5.69 -8.03 5.01
CA PHE A 157 -5.34 -7.56 6.34
C PHE A 157 -3.94 -7.96 6.76
N GLY A 158 -3.26 -7.05 7.46
CA GLY A 158 -1.93 -7.30 8.03
C GLY A 158 -1.06 -6.06 8.12
N ASN A 159 0.10 -6.22 8.73
CA ASN A 159 1.07 -5.15 8.94
C ASN A 159 2.27 -5.34 8.01
N LEU A 160 2.62 -4.30 7.27
CA LEU A 160 3.61 -4.32 6.21
C LEU A 160 4.69 -3.30 6.50
N THR A 161 5.96 -3.68 6.37
CA THR A 161 7.09 -2.74 6.40
C THR A 161 7.74 -2.66 5.03
N LEU A 162 7.88 -1.46 4.48
CA LEU A 162 8.44 -1.17 3.17
C LEU A 162 9.80 -0.48 3.33
N GLY A 163 10.87 -1.22 3.06
CA GLY A 163 12.23 -0.70 2.94
C GLY A 163 12.52 -0.33 1.49
N SER A 164 12.75 0.97 1.24
CA SER A 164 13.12 1.55 -0.05
C SER A 164 11.99 1.54 -1.08
N LEU A 165 10.86 2.14 -0.71
CA LEU A 165 9.72 2.31 -1.59
C LEU A 165 10.11 3.07 -2.87
N ASN A 166 9.75 2.50 -4.01
CA ASN A 166 9.93 3.07 -5.33
C ASN A 166 8.57 3.11 -6.04
N GLY A 167 7.90 4.27 -6.06
CA GLY A 167 6.63 4.41 -6.77
C GLY A 167 5.41 4.08 -5.91
N ASN A 168 4.52 3.23 -6.43
CA ASN A 168 3.16 3.06 -5.94
C ASN A 168 3.03 1.81 -5.07
N PHE A 169 2.47 1.95 -3.87
CA PHE A 169 2.12 0.82 -3.02
C PHE A 169 0.68 0.90 -2.50
N GLY A 170 -0.08 -0.16 -2.70
CA GLY A 170 -1.36 -0.40 -2.04
C GLY A 170 -1.46 -1.85 -1.58
N MET A 171 -2.33 -2.17 -0.62
CA MET A 171 -2.43 -3.56 -0.16
C MET A 171 -3.02 -4.48 -1.24
N LEU A 172 -3.97 -3.98 -2.04
CA LEU A 172 -4.59 -4.74 -3.14
C LEU A 172 -3.88 -4.52 -4.48
N ALA A 173 -3.58 -3.27 -4.80
CA ALA A 173 -2.99 -2.92 -6.08
C ALA A 173 -1.82 -1.95 -5.96
N GLY A 174 -0.78 -2.16 -6.77
CA GLY A 174 0.24 -1.15 -6.99
C GLY A 174 -0.35 0.03 -7.72
N VAL A 175 -0.80 -0.24 -8.94
CA VAL A 175 -1.54 0.69 -9.80
C VAL A 175 -2.81 -0.01 -10.28
N SER A 176 -3.94 0.70 -10.25
CA SER A 176 -5.18 0.24 -10.87
C SER A 176 -5.52 1.09 -12.09
N HIS A 177 -5.48 0.49 -13.28
CA HIS A 177 -6.03 1.02 -14.53
C HIS A 177 -7.46 0.52 -14.77
N GLY A 178 -7.79 -0.66 -14.25
CA GLY A 178 -9.12 -1.26 -14.29
C GLY A 178 -9.99 -0.87 -13.09
N SER A 179 -10.80 -1.81 -12.63
CA SER A 179 -11.75 -1.59 -11.53
C SER A 179 -11.36 -2.33 -10.25
N ILE A 180 -11.49 -1.65 -9.12
CA ILE A 180 -11.48 -2.24 -7.78
C ILE A 180 -12.80 -1.85 -7.11
N LYS A 181 -13.61 -2.84 -6.74
CA LYS A 181 -14.94 -2.59 -6.18
C LYS A 181 -15.26 -3.48 -4.99
N ASN A 182 -16.02 -2.93 -4.03
CA ASN A 182 -16.51 -3.66 -2.86
C ASN A 182 -15.39 -4.33 -2.04
N CYS A 183 -14.20 -3.75 -2.05
CA CYS A 183 -13.02 -4.33 -1.39
C CYS A 183 -12.76 -3.70 -0.03
N SER A 184 -12.09 -4.44 0.86
CA SER A 184 -11.74 -3.92 2.18
C SER A 184 -10.30 -4.20 2.58
N VAL A 185 -9.65 -3.23 3.24
CA VAL A 185 -8.26 -3.37 3.70
C VAL A 185 -8.09 -2.88 5.14
N SER A 186 -7.22 -3.54 5.90
CA SER A 186 -6.95 -3.17 7.29
C SER A 186 -5.52 -3.50 7.74
N GLY A 187 -5.02 -2.75 8.71
CA GLY A 187 -3.70 -2.97 9.30
C GLY A 187 -2.82 -1.73 9.25
N GLN A 188 -1.52 -1.93 9.03
CA GLN A 188 -0.53 -0.85 9.03
C GLN A 188 0.45 -0.98 7.88
N ILE A 189 0.75 0.14 7.21
CA ILE A 189 1.85 0.26 6.28
C ILE A 189 2.91 1.16 6.91
N THR A 190 4.10 0.62 7.14
CA THR A 190 5.27 1.36 7.62
C THR A 190 6.27 1.55 6.49
N VAL A 191 6.57 2.80 6.11
CA VAL A 191 7.62 3.13 5.12
C VAL A 191 8.83 3.63 5.87
N THR A 192 10.00 2.99 5.69
CA THR A 192 11.23 3.34 6.40
C THR A 192 12.27 4.05 5.52
N SER A 193 12.10 4.00 4.20
CA SER A 193 12.97 4.69 3.24
C SER A 193 12.30 4.77 1.88
N LEU A 194 12.71 5.77 1.09
CA LEU A 194 12.38 5.88 -0.33
C LEU A 194 13.61 5.51 -1.17
N TYR A 195 13.38 4.94 -2.35
CA TYR A 195 14.45 4.75 -3.31
C TYR A 195 14.91 6.10 -3.87
N ASN A 196 16.22 6.32 -3.89
CA ASN A 196 16.82 7.60 -4.31
C ASN A 196 16.37 7.96 -5.73
N GLY A 197 15.76 9.13 -5.91
CA GLY A 197 15.28 9.56 -7.24
C GLY A 197 13.78 9.42 -7.45
N PHE A 198 13.08 8.70 -6.57
CA PHE A 198 11.70 8.33 -6.80
C PHE A 198 10.78 8.91 -5.75
N SER A 199 9.53 9.12 -6.16
CA SER A 199 8.44 9.52 -5.28
C SER A 199 7.74 8.28 -4.73
N GLY A 200 7.27 8.38 -3.48
CA GLY A 200 6.43 7.36 -2.85
C GLY A 200 4.95 7.74 -2.93
N TYR A 201 4.12 6.81 -3.37
CA TYR A 201 2.66 6.93 -3.36
C TYR A 201 2.09 5.74 -2.61
N VAL A 202 1.50 5.98 -1.44
CA VAL A 202 1.00 4.92 -0.56
C VAL A 202 -0.50 5.09 -0.34
N GLY A 203 -1.27 4.07 -0.70
CA GLY A 203 -2.69 3.99 -0.37
C GLY A 203 -3.01 2.74 0.42
N GLY A 204 -4.14 2.74 1.13
CA GLY A 204 -4.65 1.50 1.71
C GLY A 204 -5.02 0.48 0.64
N ILE A 205 -5.81 0.90 -0.36
CA ILE A 205 -6.31 0.04 -1.44
C ILE A 205 -5.27 -0.04 -2.57
N ALA A 206 -4.91 1.12 -3.13
CA ALA A 206 -4.02 1.21 -4.28
C ALA A 206 -2.92 2.25 -4.07
N GLY A 207 -1.71 2.01 -4.58
CA GLY A 207 -0.70 3.07 -4.60
C GLY A 207 -1.05 4.19 -5.59
N GLY A 208 -1.42 3.79 -6.80
CA GLY A 208 -1.93 4.67 -7.86
C GLY A 208 -3.28 4.18 -8.38
N ASN A 209 -4.18 5.12 -8.67
CA ASN A 209 -5.43 4.87 -9.37
C ASN A 209 -5.45 5.68 -10.67
N ALA A 210 -5.63 5.01 -11.79
CA ALA A 210 -5.96 5.60 -13.08
C ALA A 210 -7.26 5.03 -13.67
N GLY A 211 -7.91 4.09 -12.98
CA GLY A 211 -9.22 3.54 -13.31
C GLY A 211 -10.27 3.95 -12.27
N THR A 212 -11.07 2.98 -11.83
CA THR A 212 -12.16 3.21 -10.86
C THR A 212 -11.94 2.42 -9.57
N ILE A 213 -11.95 3.11 -8.44
CA ILE A 213 -12.07 2.51 -7.10
C ILE A 213 -13.44 2.90 -6.54
N SER A 214 -14.31 1.93 -6.29
CA SER A 214 -15.67 2.19 -5.84
C SER A 214 -16.08 1.33 -4.66
N ASN A 215 -16.90 1.88 -3.74
CA ASN A 215 -17.50 1.13 -2.64
C ASN A 215 -16.47 0.37 -1.77
N CYS A 216 -15.26 0.93 -1.63
CA CYS A 216 -14.18 0.29 -0.88
C CYS A 216 -14.02 0.88 0.52
N ARG A 217 -13.52 0.08 1.46
CA ARG A 217 -13.22 0.51 2.83
C ARG A 217 -11.77 0.29 3.18
N SER A 218 -11.12 1.30 3.75
CA SER A 218 -9.78 1.20 4.30
C SER A 218 -9.78 1.56 5.78
N SER A 219 -9.17 0.71 6.59
CA SER A 219 -8.81 0.98 7.98
C SER A 219 -7.30 0.87 8.19
N VAL A 220 -6.55 1.20 7.14
CA VAL A 220 -5.09 1.09 7.12
C VAL A 220 -4.47 2.36 7.70
N ASN A 221 -3.58 2.20 8.66
CA ASN A 221 -2.75 3.27 9.16
C ASN A 221 -1.45 3.35 8.36
N VAL A 222 -1.06 4.56 7.94
CA VAL A 222 0.18 4.78 7.20
C VAL A 222 1.16 5.51 8.09
N LYS A 223 2.32 4.90 8.36
CA LYS A 223 3.44 5.52 9.05
C LYS A 223 4.63 5.60 8.11
N ALA A 224 5.00 6.79 7.68
CA ALA A 224 6.19 7.01 6.89
C ALA A 224 7.22 7.75 7.74
N ASP A 225 8.39 7.13 7.94
CA ASP A 225 9.56 7.73 8.55
C ASP A 225 10.71 7.50 7.58
N TYR A 226 10.99 8.50 6.74
CA TYR A 226 11.91 8.32 5.62
C TYR A 226 12.92 9.46 5.50
N ASN A 227 14.09 9.09 5.00
CA ASN A 227 15.14 10.02 4.66
C ASN A 227 15.00 10.46 3.20
N VAL A 228 14.97 11.77 2.92
CA VAL A 228 15.11 12.28 1.57
C VAL A 228 16.52 12.06 1.06
N SER A 229 16.65 11.77 -0.23
CA SER A 229 17.97 11.62 -0.82
C SER A 229 18.65 12.99 -1.00
N ALA A 230 19.98 13.03 -0.83
CA ALA A 230 20.78 14.22 -1.12
C ALA A 230 20.95 14.49 -2.64
N LYS A 231 20.22 13.80 -3.51
CA LYS A 231 20.39 13.90 -4.97
C LYS A 231 19.10 14.18 -5.74
N SER A 232 17.93 14.11 -5.10
CA SER A 232 16.63 14.27 -5.78
C SER A 232 15.49 14.59 -4.81
N ALA A 233 14.48 15.30 -5.30
CA ALA A 233 13.20 15.45 -4.61
C ALA A 233 12.44 14.12 -4.64
N SER A 234 12.54 13.36 -3.55
CA SER A 234 11.67 12.21 -3.32
C SER A 234 10.38 12.70 -2.68
N ASN A 235 9.38 13.02 -3.50
CA ASN A 235 8.05 13.41 -3.01
C ASN A 235 7.39 12.22 -2.30
N PHE A 236 6.49 12.50 -1.37
CA PHE A 236 5.75 11.47 -0.69
C PHE A 236 4.28 11.84 -0.53
N PHE A 237 3.41 10.95 -0.99
CA PHE A 237 1.97 11.13 -0.95
C PHE A 237 1.31 9.90 -0.32
N ALA A 238 0.50 10.13 0.71
CA ALA A 238 -0.23 9.07 1.40
C ALA A 238 -1.73 9.34 1.39
N GLY A 239 -2.51 8.32 1.06
CA GLY A 239 -3.97 8.34 1.07
C GLY A 239 -4.55 7.18 1.85
N GLY A 240 -5.71 7.35 2.49
CA GLY A 240 -6.42 6.23 3.10
C GLY A 240 -6.88 5.20 2.07
N ILE A 241 -7.30 5.63 0.88
CA ILE A 241 -7.70 4.78 -0.24
C ILE A 241 -6.58 4.65 -1.27
N ALA A 242 -6.11 5.77 -1.82
CA ALA A 242 -5.13 5.77 -2.90
C ALA A 242 -3.96 6.74 -2.66
N GLY A 243 -2.71 6.33 -2.85
CA GLY A 243 -1.57 7.25 -2.76
C GLY A 243 -1.65 8.40 -3.77
N ARG A 244 -2.08 8.07 -5.00
CA ARG A 244 -2.33 9.01 -6.08
C ARG A 244 -3.56 8.61 -6.88
N ASN A 245 -4.45 9.56 -7.13
CA ASN A 245 -5.51 9.48 -8.12
C ASN A 245 -5.07 10.28 -9.36
N ALA A 246 -4.88 9.63 -10.50
CA ALA A 246 -4.22 10.17 -11.67
C ALA A 246 -4.90 9.78 -12.98
N ARG A 247 -4.51 10.49 -14.03
CA ARG A 247 -4.82 10.12 -15.41
C ARG A 247 -3.78 9.15 -15.95
N ASN A 248 -4.22 8.24 -16.82
CA ASN A 248 -3.34 7.55 -17.76
C ASN A 248 -3.64 8.10 -19.15
N ASP A 249 -2.78 8.98 -19.66
CA ASP A 249 -3.00 9.68 -20.93
C ASP A 249 -2.89 8.76 -22.14
N ASP A 250 -2.02 7.77 -22.07
CA ASP A 250 -1.78 6.84 -23.18
C ASP A 250 -3.04 6.02 -23.47
N GLU A 251 -3.82 5.73 -22.43
CA GLU A 251 -5.06 4.93 -22.50
C GLU A 251 -6.33 5.78 -22.36
N GLY A 252 -6.20 7.11 -22.24
CA GLY A 252 -7.34 8.01 -22.06
C GLY A 252 -8.14 7.78 -20.77
N LEU A 253 -7.54 7.19 -19.75
CA LEU A 253 -8.20 6.86 -18.49
C LEU A 253 -8.08 8.00 -17.47
N LEU A 254 -9.15 8.21 -16.70
CA LEU A 254 -9.21 9.21 -15.63
C LEU A 254 -9.53 8.52 -14.31
N GLY A 255 -8.70 8.76 -13.30
CA GLY A 255 -8.91 8.22 -11.98
C GLY A 255 -10.22 8.69 -11.34
N LEU A 256 -11.07 7.74 -10.99
CA LEU A 256 -12.30 7.94 -10.22
C LEU A 256 -12.21 7.17 -8.90
N ILE A 257 -12.43 7.87 -7.80
CA ILE A 257 -12.65 7.26 -6.48
C ILE A 257 -14.05 7.65 -6.02
N GLU A 258 -14.93 6.67 -5.84
CA GLU A 258 -16.32 6.94 -5.45
C GLU A 258 -16.82 6.06 -4.31
N ASN A 259 -17.68 6.62 -3.46
CA ASN A 259 -18.40 5.88 -2.42
C ASN A 259 -17.48 5.07 -1.49
N CYS A 260 -16.25 5.56 -1.25
CA CYS A 260 -15.27 4.88 -0.41
C CYS A 260 -15.26 5.44 1.02
N GLN A 261 -14.84 4.61 1.98
CA GLN A 261 -14.66 5.01 3.37
C GLN A 261 -13.23 4.77 3.82
N ALA A 262 -12.58 5.79 4.39
CA ALA A 262 -11.28 5.64 5.03
C ALA A 262 -11.34 5.98 6.52
N ASP A 263 -10.95 5.04 7.38
CA ASP A 263 -10.74 5.23 8.81
C ASP A 263 -9.25 5.08 9.10
N THR A 264 -8.49 6.17 8.93
CA THR A 264 -7.03 6.10 8.78
C THR A 264 -6.30 7.11 9.67
N PHE A 265 -5.21 6.66 10.26
CA PHE A 265 -4.18 7.53 10.81
C PHE A 265 -2.98 7.58 9.85
N ILE A 266 -2.66 8.77 9.36
CA ILE A 266 -1.49 9.00 8.49
C ILE A 266 -0.48 9.85 9.24
N LEU A 267 0.71 9.31 9.45
CA LEU A 267 1.86 9.98 10.05
C LEU A 267 3.02 10.00 9.06
N ILE A 268 3.48 11.19 8.68
CA ILE A 268 4.64 11.38 7.81
C ILE A 268 5.72 12.15 8.55
N THR A 269 6.91 11.58 8.63
CA THR A 269 8.12 12.21 9.12
C THR A 269 9.17 12.14 8.02
N ALA A 270 9.62 13.30 7.57
CA ALA A 270 10.67 13.42 6.56
C ALA A 270 11.94 14.01 7.19
N ASP A 271 13.03 13.26 7.11
CA ASP A 271 14.36 13.70 7.53
C ASP A 271 15.30 13.84 6.32
N ALA A 272 16.35 14.63 6.44
CA ALA A 272 17.37 14.81 5.41
C ALA A 272 18.76 14.53 5.99
N PRO A 273 19.66 13.88 5.22
CA PRO A 273 21.04 13.71 5.65
C PRO A 273 21.71 15.08 5.80
N SER A 274 22.74 15.17 6.66
CA SER A 274 23.49 16.41 6.92
C SER A 274 24.17 17.03 5.67
N SER A 275 24.29 16.26 4.59
CA SER A 275 24.80 16.71 3.29
C SER A 275 23.74 17.31 2.37
N TRP A 276 22.46 17.24 2.73
CA TRP A 276 21.36 17.84 1.98
C TRP A 276 21.42 19.37 2.08
N SER A 277 21.20 20.06 0.96
CA SER A 277 21.23 21.51 0.90
C SER A 277 20.10 22.00 0.01
N PRO A 278 19.22 22.90 0.49
CA PRO A 278 18.07 23.39 -0.27
C PRO A 278 18.45 24.10 -1.57
N TYR A 279 19.74 24.49 -1.72
CA TYR A 279 20.27 25.13 -2.92
C TYR A 279 20.63 24.17 -4.05
N ASN A 280 21.01 22.92 -3.71
CA ASN A 280 21.53 21.95 -4.68
C ASN A 280 20.61 20.73 -4.87
N THR A 281 19.63 20.56 -3.99
CA THR A 281 18.66 19.47 -4.06
C THR A 281 17.25 20.04 -4.05
N PRO A 282 16.41 19.71 -5.05
CA PRO A 282 15.02 20.13 -5.03
C PRO A 282 14.34 19.62 -3.76
N ALA A 283 13.61 20.49 -3.07
CA ALA A 283 12.84 20.10 -1.89
C ALA A 283 11.65 19.21 -2.31
N PRO A 284 11.32 18.16 -1.53
CA PRO A 284 10.19 17.29 -1.80
C PRO A 284 8.86 17.99 -1.54
N THR A 285 7.82 17.47 -2.19
CA THR A 285 6.42 17.70 -1.83
C THR A 285 5.94 16.57 -0.92
N ILE A 286 5.25 16.93 0.15
CA ILE A 286 4.64 15.98 1.09
C ILE A 286 3.13 16.22 1.10
N GLY A 287 2.35 15.18 0.81
CA GLY A 287 0.89 15.25 0.85
C GLY A 287 0.29 14.10 1.65
N ALA A 288 -0.59 14.41 2.60
CA ALA A 288 -1.45 13.40 3.23
C ALA A 288 -2.93 13.75 2.99
N GLY A 289 -3.65 12.84 2.37
CA GLY A 289 -5.10 12.95 2.21
C GLY A 289 -5.82 11.82 2.93
N GLY A 290 -6.97 12.11 3.51
CA GLY A 290 -7.80 11.06 4.08
C GLY A 290 -8.27 10.03 3.05
N ILE A 291 -8.57 10.47 1.81
CA ILE A 291 -8.88 9.56 0.69
C ILE A 291 -7.67 9.35 -0.21
N THR A 292 -7.07 10.43 -0.73
CA THR A 292 -5.93 10.33 -1.64
C THR A 292 -4.77 11.26 -1.33
N GLY A 293 -3.53 10.78 -1.41
CA GLY A 293 -2.36 11.64 -1.19
C GLY A 293 -2.22 12.75 -2.22
N LEU A 294 -2.48 12.44 -3.49
CA LEU A 294 -2.43 13.38 -4.61
C LEU A 294 -3.60 13.14 -5.57
N ASN A 295 -4.42 14.15 -5.84
CA ASN A 295 -5.45 14.11 -6.88
C ASN A 295 -5.04 14.97 -8.08
N ALA A 296 -4.79 14.33 -9.22
CA ALA A 296 -4.45 15.03 -10.45
C ALA A 296 -5.65 15.79 -11.04
N ALA A 297 -5.34 16.81 -11.83
CA ALA A 297 -6.34 17.54 -12.61
C ALA A 297 -7.20 16.58 -13.45
N SER A 298 -8.52 16.82 -13.46
CA SER A 298 -9.54 16.01 -14.15
C SER A 298 -9.85 14.64 -13.54
N CYS A 299 -9.21 14.28 -12.43
CA CYS A 299 -9.55 13.07 -11.67
C CYS A 299 -10.57 13.40 -10.57
N THR A 300 -11.48 12.47 -10.31
CA THR A 300 -12.64 12.72 -9.44
C THR A 300 -12.58 11.91 -8.16
N VAL A 301 -12.92 12.55 -7.05
CA VAL A 301 -13.20 11.90 -5.76
C VAL A 301 -14.59 12.35 -5.31
N THR A 302 -15.53 11.41 -5.14
CA THR A 302 -16.93 11.74 -4.83
C THR A 302 -17.57 10.70 -3.90
N GLY A 303 -18.61 11.07 -3.15
CA GLY A 303 -19.34 10.14 -2.26
C GLY A 303 -18.49 9.51 -1.15
N CYS A 304 -17.27 10.00 -0.92
CA CYS A 304 -16.34 9.41 0.02
C CYS A 304 -16.48 9.99 1.43
N THR A 305 -16.18 9.16 2.44
CA THR A 305 -16.17 9.54 3.85
C THR A 305 -14.84 9.22 4.49
N VAL A 306 -14.42 10.06 5.43
CA VAL A 306 -13.16 9.87 6.15
C VAL A 306 -13.36 10.10 7.65
N SER A 307 -12.69 9.27 8.44
CA SER A 307 -12.42 9.45 9.87
C SER A 307 -10.94 9.20 10.16
N GLY A 308 -10.45 9.75 11.27
CA GLY A 308 -9.07 9.57 11.72
C GLY A 308 -8.28 10.87 11.81
N SER A 309 -6.96 10.81 11.66
CA SER A 309 -6.10 11.99 11.82
C SER A 309 -4.90 11.95 10.89
N LEU A 310 -4.47 13.15 10.49
CA LEU A 310 -3.36 13.36 9.57
C LEU A 310 -2.30 14.20 10.28
N LEU A 311 -1.05 13.73 10.27
CA LEU A 311 0.08 14.43 10.86
C LEU A 311 1.26 14.33 9.91
N ALA A 312 1.88 15.48 9.62
CA ALA A 312 3.14 15.53 8.88
C ALA A 312 4.15 16.47 9.54
N SER A 313 5.40 16.05 9.52
CA SER A 313 6.53 16.83 10.00
C SER A 313 7.75 16.66 9.10
N SER A 314 8.53 17.73 8.95
CA SER A 314 9.80 17.68 8.25
C SER A 314 10.89 18.44 9.00
N TYR A 315 12.09 17.86 9.04
CA TYR A 315 13.27 18.48 9.69
C TYR A 315 13.97 19.52 8.80
N PHE A 316 13.49 19.69 7.58
CA PHE A 316 13.94 20.67 6.59
C PHE A 316 12.72 21.33 5.92
N PRO A 317 12.87 22.51 5.29
CA PRO A 317 11.78 23.14 4.56
C PRO A 317 11.42 22.34 3.29
N PRO A 318 10.21 21.77 3.19
CA PRO A 318 9.75 21.09 1.99
C PRO A 318 9.37 22.13 0.92
N LYS A 319 9.23 21.69 -0.33
CA LYS A 319 8.66 22.54 -1.39
C LYS A 319 7.22 22.90 -1.03
N GLU A 320 6.45 21.87 -0.67
CA GLU A 320 5.06 21.96 -0.28
C GLU A 320 4.78 20.87 0.76
N MET A 321 3.99 21.19 1.77
CA MET A 321 3.44 20.23 2.72
C MET A 321 1.94 20.53 2.89
N SER A 322 1.09 19.55 2.56
CA SER A 322 -0.36 19.74 2.60
C SER A 322 -1.07 18.52 3.20
N LEU A 323 -1.99 18.80 4.12
CA LEU A 323 -2.82 17.83 4.81
C LEU A 323 -4.27 18.21 4.62
N ASN A 324 -5.08 17.28 4.15
CA ASN A 324 -6.48 17.55 3.88
C ASN A 324 -7.32 16.29 4.10
N GLY A 325 -8.55 16.47 4.57
CA GLY A 325 -9.46 15.36 4.79
C GLY A 325 -9.74 14.50 3.55
N ILE A 326 -9.59 15.05 2.35
CA ILE A 326 -9.84 14.35 1.09
C ILE A 326 -8.54 14.13 0.32
N SER A 327 -7.84 15.21 -0.02
CA SER A 327 -6.65 15.13 -0.86
C SER A 327 -5.45 15.92 -0.35
N GLY A 328 -4.33 15.23 -0.10
CA GLY A 328 -3.09 15.85 0.37
C GLY A 328 -2.46 16.83 -0.62
N SER A 329 -2.84 16.80 -1.89
CA SER A 329 -2.51 17.79 -2.91
C SER A 329 -3.53 17.67 -4.04
N ALA A 330 -4.21 18.76 -4.39
CA ALA A 330 -5.35 18.70 -5.28
C ALA A 330 -5.27 19.72 -6.42
N LEU A 331 -5.60 19.24 -7.62
CA LEU A 331 -6.07 20.08 -8.72
C LEU A 331 -7.46 19.54 -9.13
N GLY A 332 -8.55 20.20 -8.74
CA GLY A 332 -9.94 19.88 -9.16
C GLY A 332 -10.64 18.75 -8.37
N ILE A 333 -11.29 19.09 -7.24
CA ILE A 333 -12.13 18.18 -6.45
C ILE A 333 -13.59 18.65 -6.50
N GLU A 334 -14.52 17.74 -6.82
CA GLU A 334 -15.97 17.98 -6.76
C GLU A 334 -16.59 17.29 -5.52
N SER A 335 -16.52 17.97 -4.37
CA SER A 335 -17.25 17.70 -3.12
C SER A 335 -17.08 16.31 -2.45
N ALA A 336 -16.63 16.31 -1.19
CA ALA A 336 -16.73 15.14 -0.31
C ALA A 336 -17.07 15.57 1.12
N ASN A 337 -17.70 14.65 1.86
CA ASN A 337 -18.24 14.93 3.19
C ASN A 337 -17.17 14.58 4.24
N THR A 338 -16.36 15.57 4.65
CA THR A 338 -15.33 15.40 5.68
C THR A 338 -15.94 15.55 7.06
N ASN A 339 -16.06 14.47 7.82
CA ASN A 339 -16.41 14.55 9.24
C ASN A 339 -15.12 14.49 10.08
N ASN A 340 -14.82 15.54 10.84
CA ASN A 340 -13.83 15.56 11.94
C ASN A 340 -12.47 14.90 11.62
N ILE A 341 -11.69 15.47 10.70
CA ILE A 341 -10.30 15.07 10.51
C ILE A 341 -9.41 16.14 11.14
N GLY A 342 -8.69 15.78 12.20
CA GLY A 342 -7.63 16.61 12.75
C GLY A 342 -6.42 16.57 11.82
N SER A 343 -5.90 17.74 11.45
CA SER A 343 -4.74 17.87 10.57
C SER A 343 -3.74 18.88 11.15
N ASP A 344 -2.50 18.44 11.40
CA ASP A 344 -1.41 19.29 11.89
C ASP A 344 -0.15 19.11 11.04
N ALA A 345 0.42 20.22 10.56
CA ALA A 345 1.64 20.25 9.75
C ALA A 345 2.72 21.09 10.45
N VAL A 346 3.94 20.57 10.56
CA VAL A 346 5.07 21.25 11.23
C VAL A 346 6.32 21.22 10.36
N SER A 347 6.92 22.38 10.07
CA SER A 347 8.18 22.51 9.33
C SER A 347 9.24 23.28 10.14
N GLY A 348 10.50 22.83 10.09
CA GLY A 348 11.65 23.53 10.68
C GLY A 348 12.18 24.67 9.78
N THR A 349 12.58 25.80 10.39
CA THR A 349 13.12 27.06 9.79
C THR A 349 14.01 26.88 8.53
N SER A 350 14.00 27.73 7.49
CA SER A 350 13.49 29.11 7.34
C SER A 350 13.00 29.40 5.91
N GLY A 351 11.72 29.76 5.76
CA GLY A 351 11.14 30.22 4.50
C GLY A 351 9.77 29.58 4.24
N GLU A 352 8.73 30.39 4.39
CA GLU A 352 7.29 30.20 4.11
C GLU A 352 6.83 28.96 3.33
N ALA A 353 5.83 28.26 3.88
CA ALA A 353 4.79 27.60 3.10
C ALA A 353 3.42 27.84 3.77
N SER A 354 2.65 28.78 3.22
CA SER A 354 1.21 28.92 3.46
C SER A 354 0.52 29.33 2.16
N THR A 355 -0.79 29.09 2.10
CA THR A 355 -1.77 29.30 1.00
C THR A 355 -1.77 28.14 -0.02
N ASP A 356 -2.84 27.36 -0.21
CA ASP A 356 -4.28 27.64 -0.17
C ASP A 356 -5.10 26.50 0.46
N VAL A 357 -6.02 26.84 1.37
CA VAL A 357 -7.12 25.97 1.82
C VAL A 357 -8.36 26.37 1.05
N LEU A 358 -8.80 25.54 0.10
CA LEU A 358 -10.14 25.67 -0.48
C LEU A 358 -11.19 25.33 0.59
N SER A 359 -11.86 26.39 1.06
CA SER A 359 -13.12 26.45 1.80
C SER A 359 -13.63 25.14 2.44
N ALA A 360 -13.14 24.82 3.63
CA ALA A 360 -13.99 24.21 4.63
C ALA A 360 -14.82 25.35 5.28
N THR A 361 -16.14 25.18 5.35
CA THR A 361 -17.02 26.07 6.12
C THR A 361 -16.45 26.26 7.54
N PRO A 362 -16.42 27.50 8.07
CA PRO A 362 -15.85 27.76 9.38
C PRO A 362 -16.71 27.07 10.45
N ILE A 363 -16.14 26.09 11.16
CA ILE A 363 -16.78 25.57 12.37
C ILE A 363 -16.61 26.64 13.46
N GLN A 364 -17.70 27.38 13.72
CA GLN A 364 -17.93 27.97 15.03
C GLN A 364 -18.17 26.84 16.04
N ASN A 365 -17.11 26.41 16.72
CA ASN A 365 -17.20 25.84 18.06
C ASN A 365 -16.11 26.49 18.90
N LEU A 366 -16.37 27.74 19.26
CA LEU A 366 -15.62 28.46 20.29
C LEU A 366 -15.93 27.78 21.64
N ALA A 367 -14.89 27.38 22.38
CA ALA A 367 -14.99 27.41 23.84
C ALA A 367 -15.29 28.86 24.27
N PRO A 368 -15.92 29.12 25.44
CA PRO A 368 -16.40 30.45 25.83
C PRO A 368 -15.35 31.58 25.87
N ASP A 369 -14.07 31.27 25.70
CA ASP A 369 -12.92 32.20 25.69
C ASP A 369 -12.14 32.25 24.36
N GLY A 370 -12.58 31.52 23.32
CA GLY A 370 -12.18 31.74 21.93
C GLY A 370 -10.75 31.38 21.53
N ARG A 371 -10.17 30.26 22.02
CA ARG A 371 -8.86 29.76 21.55
C ARG A 371 -8.92 28.34 20.97
N SER A 372 -8.11 28.11 19.92
CA SER A 372 -7.93 26.84 19.20
C SER A 372 -7.02 25.85 19.95
N ASN A 373 -7.29 24.55 19.81
CA ASN A 373 -6.40 23.47 20.29
C ASN A 373 -5.19 23.33 19.35
N CYS A 374 -4.15 24.14 19.52
CA CYS A 374 -2.87 23.99 18.79
C CYS A 374 -1.67 24.12 19.74
N ILE A 375 -0.61 23.35 19.47
CA ILE A 375 0.75 23.60 20.00
C ILE A 375 1.42 24.60 19.06
N ILE A 376 1.70 25.81 19.55
CA ILE A 376 2.48 26.82 18.83
C ILE A 376 3.79 27.02 19.59
N CYS A 377 4.93 26.63 18.99
CA CYS A 377 6.25 26.99 19.49
C CYS A 377 6.88 28.04 18.56
N GLY A 378 6.71 29.31 18.91
CA GLY A 378 7.40 30.44 18.27
C GLY A 378 8.52 30.97 19.17
N ASN A 379 9.77 30.84 18.71
CA ASN A 379 11.01 31.32 19.29
C ASN A 379 11.49 30.70 20.62
N SER A 380 12.82 30.77 20.81
CA SER A 380 13.61 30.12 21.85
C SER A 380 13.27 30.59 23.27
N GLY A 381 13.05 29.62 24.17
CA GLY A 381 12.82 29.82 25.59
C GLY A 381 12.07 28.65 26.23
N TRP A 382 12.13 28.52 27.56
CA TRP A 382 11.39 27.51 28.31
C TRP A 382 9.91 27.90 28.40
N VAL A 383 9.01 27.07 27.87
CA VAL A 383 7.56 27.26 28.00
C VAL A 383 6.87 25.95 28.39
N ASP A 384 5.89 26.02 29.28
CA ASP A 384 5.06 24.88 29.70
C ASP A 384 4.09 24.48 28.58
N CYS A 385 4.05 23.20 28.19
CA CYS A 385 3.04 22.66 27.24
C CYS A 385 2.05 21.74 27.94
N TYR A 386 0.77 21.80 27.55
CA TYR A 386 -0.29 20.88 27.98
C TYR A 386 -0.81 20.10 26.79
N ILE A 387 -1.13 18.82 26.99
CA ILE A 387 -1.93 18.02 26.05
C ILE A 387 -3.32 17.86 26.67
N CYS A 388 -4.36 18.34 26.00
CA CYS A 388 -5.74 18.14 26.42
C CYS A 388 -6.59 17.67 25.22
N HIS A 389 -7.34 16.57 25.41
CA HIS A 389 -8.46 16.20 24.55
C HIS A 389 -9.75 16.80 25.14
N GLY A 390 -10.71 17.14 24.28
CA GLY A 390 -12.02 17.64 24.70
C GLY A 390 -12.69 16.67 25.68
N SER A 391 -13.22 17.23 26.78
CA SER A 391 -13.82 16.59 27.97
C SER A 391 -12.91 16.29 29.17
N GLY A 392 -11.80 17.01 29.38
CA GLY A 392 -11.31 17.29 30.75
C GLY A 392 -10.99 16.12 31.70
N GLU A 393 -10.91 14.88 31.22
CA GLU A 393 -10.47 13.72 31.99
C GLU A 393 -9.11 13.23 31.49
N ALA A 394 -8.20 12.99 32.44
CA ALA A 394 -6.88 12.44 32.14
C ALA A 394 -7.02 10.96 31.76
N ILE A 395 -6.43 10.57 30.62
CA ILE A 395 -6.28 9.16 30.26
C ILE A 395 -5.28 8.52 31.22
N THR A 396 -5.78 7.86 32.26
CA THR A 396 -4.99 6.93 33.07
C THR A 396 -5.08 5.54 32.46
N GLY A 397 -3.97 5.02 31.92
CA GLY A 397 -3.77 3.58 31.69
C GLY A 397 -3.49 3.13 30.25
N ASN A 398 -2.30 2.54 30.07
CA ASN A 398 -1.90 1.49 29.10
C ASN A 398 -1.95 1.71 27.58
N PHE A 399 -2.49 2.80 27.02
CA PHE A 399 -2.53 2.95 25.55
C PHE A 399 -1.18 3.38 24.91
N LEU A 400 -0.25 3.94 25.69
CA LEU A 400 0.99 4.53 25.19
C LEU A 400 2.24 3.63 25.33
N GLU A 401 2.17 2.49 26.02
CA GLU A 401 3.37 1.70 26.34
C GLU A 401 4.00 0.98 25.13
N ASN A 402 3.28 0.84 24.01
CA ASN A 402 3.77 0.11 22.83
C ASN A 402 4.22 1.01 21.66
N TRP A 403 4.12 2.35 21.79
CA TRP A 403 4.32 3.28 20.65
C TRP A 403 5.55 4.18 20.78
N VAL A 404 6.27 4.12 21.90
CA VAL A 404 7.50 4.89 22.12
C VAL A 404 8.62 3.91 22.46
N GLY A 405 9.61 3.82 21.56
CA GLY A 405 10.86 3.13 21.86
C GLY A 405 11.46 3.70 23.14
N LYS A 406 11.70 2.82 24.11
CA LYS A 406 12.11 3.15 25.47
C LYS A 406 13.61 3.48 25.52
N ASP A 407 14.05 4.48 24.78
CA ASP A 407 15.39 5.06 24.94
C ASP A 407 15.30 6.38 25.69
N THR A 408 15.51 6.28 27.01
CA THR A 408 15.83 7.35 27.96
C THR A 408 14.84 8.52 28.09
N CYS A 409 13.70 8.29 28.75
CA CYS A 409 13.05 9.33 29.55
C CYS A 409 13.01 8.87 31.01
N GLY A 410 13.88 9.46 31.85
CA GLY A 410 13.99 9.12 33.26
C GLY A 410 12.80 9.59 34.10
N TYR A 411 12.26 8.64 34.89
CA TYR A 411 11.47 8.84 36.11
C TYR A 411 10.14 9.64 36.02
N CYS A 412 9.03 8.89 36.07
CA CYS A 412 7.70 9.35 36.44
C CYS A 412 7.39 8.99 37.90
N HIS A 413 7.25 10.00 38.75
CA HIS A 413 6.49 9.91 39.99
C HIS A 413 5.84 11.27 40.27
N GLY A 414 4.52 11.30 40.38
CA GLY A 414 3.77 12.42 40.95
C GLY A 414 3.25 13.45 39.94
N ALA A 415 2.00 13.83 40.14
CA ALA A 415 1.23 14.77 39.33
C ALA A 415 1.84 16.18 39.28
N GLY A 416 1.72 16.83 38.12
CA GLY A 416 1.96 18.26 37.95
C GLY A 416 3.21 18.61 37.15
N LYS A 417 2.98 19.21 35.96
CA LYS A 417 3.86 19.98 35.06
C LYS A 417 5.36 19.64 35.01
N LYS A 418 5.88 19.31 33.81
CA LYS A 418 7.32 19.20 33.56
C LYS A 418 7.80 20.05 32.38
N ARG A 419 9.01 20.59 32.56
CA ARG A 419 9.82 21.39 31.62
C ARG A 419 10.62 20.45 30.70
N CYS A 420 10.58 20.66 29.39
CA CYS A 420 11.45 19.97 28.42
C CYS A 420 12.57 20.90 27.94
N VAL A 421 13.80 20.40 27.86
CA VAL A 421 14.94 21.07 27.22
C VAL A 421 14.94 20.71 25.74
N CYS A 422 14.85 21.69 24.86
CA CYS A 422 15.17 21.50 23.45
C CYS A 422 16.50 22.22 23.14
N GLY A 423 17.51 21.42 22.75
CA GLY A 423 18.76 21.88 22.15
C GLY A 423 20.03 21.67 22.98
N ARG A 424 20.95 20.86 22.43
CA ARG A 424 22.18 21.42 21.87
C ARG A 424 22.39 20.88 20.47
#